data_AF-A0A346NI60-F1
#
_entry.id   AF-A0A346NI60-F1
#
_cell.length_a   1.000
_cell.length_b   1.000
_cell.length_c   1.000
_cell.angle_alpha   90.00
_cell.angle_beta   90.00
_cell.angle_gamma   90.00
#
_symmetry.space_group_name_H-M   'P 1'
#
loop_
_entity.id
_entity.type
_entity.pdbx_description
1 polymer ?
#
loop_
_entity_poly.entity_id
_entity_poly.type
_entity_poly.pdbx_seq_one_letter_code
_entity_poly.pdbx_strand_id
1 'polypeptide(L)'
;MEVLMKKRIVTTLIGALLVSGAIVAKPDHREKADAKRDGIRHMMKELRSLDLEKTQKADIRLIVKTLRADMKANRPEHTPGERPPANLTEAELAAAIEARFEAVQANQLARAKAKHAIYQVLTETQQEALAAKKAEKAQKRSNHADKRKRPDAGKLPPAFDELDLSDDQLSAVQATLEQGREQRQQSHAKMQQLREQERTIIQAETFDEAAWLALSQQFKAALIDSKTARLQQQEAMESILSDEQLTELKEIHDEHRRGPKHRRG
;
A
#
# COMPACT_ATOMS: atom_id res chain seq x y z
N MET A 1 -42.23 -38.29 2.90
CA MET A 1 -41.46 -37.10 2.51
C MET A 1 -40.43 -36.86 3.60
N GLU A 2 -39.21 -37.37 3.41
CA GLU A 2 -38.05 -37.02 4.22
C GLU A 2 -36.86 -36.82 3.27
N VAL A 3 -36.30 -35.61 3.31
CA VAL A 3 -35.23 -35.16 2.42
C VAL A 3 -33.89 -35.65 2.98
N LEU A 4 -33.30 -36.62 2.30
CA LEU A 4 -31.94 -37.12 2.54
C LEU A 4 -30.90 -36.08 2.06
N MET A 5 -30.46 -35.19 2.95
CA MET A 5 -29.24 -34.41 2.75
C MET A 5 -28.01 -35.32 2.93
N LYS A 6 -27.42 -35.73 1.80
CA LYS A 6 -26.13 -36.44 1.75
C LYS A 6 -25.01 -35.50 2.22
N LYS A 7 -24.57 -35.67 3.47
CA LYS A 7 -23.30 -35.12 3.97
C LYS A 7 -22.15 -35.80 3.22
N ARG A 8 -21.56 -35.12 2.23
CA ARG A 8 -20.27 -35.51 1.67
C ARG A 8 -19.18 -34.85 2.51
N ILE A 9 -18.57 -35.66 3.37
CA ILE A 9 -17.26 -35.38 3.97
C ILE A 9 -16.27 -35.50 2.81
N VAL A 10 -15.77 -34.38 2.30
CA VAL A 10 -14.62 -34.37 1.39
C VAL A 10 -13.38 -34.14 2.25
N THR A 11 -12.66 -35.24 2.46
CA THR A 11 -11.33 -35.29 3.05
C THR A 11 -10.38 -34.39 2.27
N THR A 12 -9.87 -33.37 2.94
CA THR A 12 -8.84 -32.46 2.44
C THR A 12 -7.50 -33.20 2.32
N LEU A 13 -7.17 -33.65 1.12
CA LEU A 13 -5.79 -33.86 0.73
C LEU A 13 -5.13 -32.48 0.64
N ILE A 14 -4.15 -32.24 1.50
CA ILE A 14 -3.24 -31.10 1.45
C ILE A 14 -2.40 -31.27 0.18
N GLY A 15 -2.94 -30.82 -0.95
CA GLY A 15 -2.19 -30.60 -2.18
C GLY A 15 -1.33 -29.36 -1.99
N ALA A 16 -0.03 -29.49 -2.21
CA ALA A 16 0.93 -28.40 -2.14
C ALA A 16 0.54 -27.28 -3.12
N LEU A 17 -0.19 -26.27 -2.61
CA LEU A 17 -0.50 -25.05 -3.35
C LEU A 17 0.81 -24.29 -3.58
N LEU A 18 1.33 -24.45 -4.80
CA LEU A 18 2.39 -23.64 -5.36
C LEU A 18 1.85 -22.22 -5.60
N VAL A 19 1.81 -21.44 -4.52
CA VAL A 19 1.52 -20.00 -4.52
C VAL A 19 2.37 -19.36 -5.60
N SER A 20 1.74 -18.72 -6.58
CA SER A 20 2.47 -18.09 -7.67
C SER A 20 2.41 -16.59 -7.52
N GLY A 21 3.43 -16.04 -6.87
CA GLY A 21 4.16 -14.88 -7.37
C GLY A 21 3.43 -13.56 -7.62
N ALA A 22 2.28 -13.27 -6.99
CA ALA A 22 1.55 -11.99 -7.20
C ALA A 22 1.22 -11.18 -5.93
N ILE A 23 1.42 -11.72 -4.71
CA ILE A 23 1.20 -10.96 -3.46
C ILE A 23 2.22 -9.84 -3.27
N VAL A 24 3.43 -10.04 -3.79
CA VAL A 24 4.43 -8.98 -3.90
C VAL A 24 4.85 -8.91 -5.35
N ALA A 25 4.08 -8.16 -6.16
CA ALA A 25 4.52 -7.70 -7.47
C ALA A 25 5.93 -7.09 -7.36
N LYS A 26 6.65 -7.02 -8.49
CA LYS A 26 7.97 -6.37 -8.65
C LYS A 26 8.11 -5.14 -7.74
N PRO A 27 9.33 -4.72 -7.34
CA PRO A 27 9.53 -3.29 -7.17
C PRO A 27 9.13 -2.66 -8.50
N ASP A 28 7.87 -2.23 -8.55
CA ASP A 28 7.27 -1.56 -9.67
C ASP A 28 8.20 -0.38 -9.96
N HIS A 29 8.10 0.28 -11.10
CA HIS A 29 8.83 1.56 -11.27
C HIS A 29 8.50 2.58 -10.15
N ARG A 30 7.55 2.25 -9.26
CA ARG A 30 7.31 2.79 -7.93
C ARG A 30 8.42 2.68 -6.89
N GLU A 31 9.33 1.71 -6.88
CA GLU A 31 10.42 1.74 -5.87
C GLU A 31 11.42 2.88 -6.19
N LYS A 32 11.63 3.15 -7.49
CA LYS A 32 12.25 4.40 -7.97
C LYS A 32 11.33 5.63 -7.78
N ALA A 33 10.01 5.46 -7.71
CA ALA A 33 9.08 6.53 -7.37
C ALA A 33 8.98 6.80 -5.85
N ASP A 34 9.31 5.83 -4.99
CA ASP A 34 9.30 5.92 -3.54
C ASP A 34 10.59 6.57 -3.05
N ALA A 35 11.72 6.31 -3.73
CA ALA A 35 12.90 7.17 -3.67
C ALA A 35 12.63 8.62 -4.19
N LYS A 36 11.60 8.81 -5.03
CA LYS A 36 11.10 10.14 -5.45
C LYS A 36 10.06 10.75 -4.49
N ARG A 37 9.43 9.97 -3.60
CA ARG A 37 8.44 10.40 -2.60
C ARG A 37 9.07 10.52 -1.21
N ASP A 38 10.14 11.30 -1.11
CA ASP A 38 10.51 11.84 0.19
C ASP A 38 9.40 12.79 0.66
N GLY A 39 8.67 12.41 1.71
CA GLY A 39 7.56 13.21 2.26
C GLY A 39 7.99 14.65 2.58
N ILE A 40 9.25 14.84 2.96
CA ILE A 40 9.84 16.16 3.19
C ILE A 40 10.05 16.90 1.88
N ARG A 41 10.53 16.26 0.81
CA ARG A 41 10.64 16.89 -0.53
C ARG A 41 9.27 17.38 -1.04
N HIS A 42 8.22 16.59 -0.83
CA HIS A 42 6.86 17.01 -1.17
C HIS A 42 6.43 18.22 -0.34
N MET A 43 6.63 18.17 0.99
CA MET A 43 6.34 19.29 1.88
C MET A 43 7.11 20.56 1.46
N MET A 44 8.41 20.46 1.17
CA MET A 44 9.24 21.56 0.66
C MET A 44 8.74 22.13 -0.68
N LYS A 45 8.07 21.31 -1.51
CA LYS A 45 7.40 21.81 -2.73
C LYS A 45 6.15 22.61 -2.37
N GLU A 46 5.38 22.20 -1.36
CA GLU A 46 4.22 22.94 -0.89
C GLU A 46 4.61 24.27 -0.25
N LEU A 47 5.64 24.27 0.58
CA LEU A 47 6.18 25.47 1.26
C LEU A 47 6.71 26.52 0.29
N ARG A 48 7.26 26.12 -0.87
CA ARG A 48 7.70 27.05 -1.92
C ARG A 48 6.59 27.92 -2.50
N SER A 49 5.33 27.51 -2.33
CA SER A 49 4.18 28.29 -2.77
C SER A 49 3.69 29.29 -1.71
N LEU A 50 4.32 29.31 -0.53
CA LEU A 50 4.06 30.27 0.53
C LEU A 50 5.12 31.37 0.48
N ASP A 51 4.74 32.57 0.89
CA ASP A 51 5.70 33.65 1.09
C ASP A 51 6.38 33.47 2.46
N LEU A 52 7.55 32.83 2.45
CA LEU A 52 8.34 32.55 3.65
C LEU A 52 9.39 33.64 3.86
N GLU A 53 9.53 34.08 5.11
CA GLU A 53 10.58 35.00 5.52
C GLU A 53 11.99 34.37 5.37
N LYS A 54 13.03 35.21 5.35
CA LYS A 54 14.42 34.76 5.28
C LYS A 54 14.82 33.89 6.49
N THR A 55 14.35 34.27 7.67
CA THR A 55 14.51 33.55 8.94
C THR A 55 13.87 32.17 8.87
N GLN A 56 12.57 32.09 8.52
CA GLN A 56 11.84 30.84 8.32
C GLN A 56 12.53 29.89 7.31
N LYS A 57 13.02 30.44 6.19
CA LYS A 57 13.78 29.68 5.19
C LYS A 57 15.09 29.12 5.75
N ALA A 58 15.77 29.84 6.63
CA ALA A 58 16.99 29.37 7.29
C ALA A 58 16.68 28.24 8.29
N ASP A 59 15.64 28.40 9.10
CA ASP A 59 15.21 27.41 10.09
C ASP A 59 14.79 26.10 9.42
N ILE A 60 13.99 26.17 8.36
CA ILE A 60 13.59 25.00 7.58
C ILE A 60 14.81 24.27 6.99
N ARG A 61 15.83 24.99 6.51
CA ARG A 61 17.06 24.37 6.02
C ARG A 61 17.82 23.65 7.13
N LEU A 62 17.86 24.22 8.33
CA LEU A 62 18.50 23.60 9.49
C LEU A 62 17.75 22.34 9.91
N ILE A 63 16.42 22.37 9.97
CA ILE A 63 15.59 21.19 10.28
C ILE A 63 15.84 20.07 9.26
N VAL A 64 15.84 20.40 7.96
CA VAL A 64 16.11 19.41 6.90
C VAL A 64 17.55 18.86 6.99
N LYS A 65 18.53 19.69 7.36
CA LYS A 65 19.92 19.24 7.56
C LYS A 65 20.03 18.27 8.73
N THR A 66 19.38 18.58 9.85
CA THR A 66 19.33 17.72 11.05
C THR A 66 18.67 16.39 10.73
N LEU A 67 17.51 16.42 10.07
CA LEU A 67 16.84 15.21 9.61
C LEU A 67 17.74 14.34 8.72
N ARG A 68 18.51 14.95 7.80
CA ARG A 68 19.43 14.17 6.96
C ARG A 68 20.52 13.48 7.77
N ALA A 69 21.00 14.10 8.85
CA ALA A 69 21.95 13.48 9.77
C ALA A 69 21.29 12.33 10.53
N ASP A 70 20.09 12.55 11.09
CA ASP A 70 19.33 11.52 11.82
C ASP A 70 19.02 10.32 10.92
N MET A 71 18.57 10.58 9.69
CA MET A 71 18.28 9.54 8.70
C MET A 71 19.53 8.75 8.28
N LYS A 72 20.71 9.38 8.32
CA LYS A 72 21.98 8.72 8.04
C LYS A 72 22.40 7.85 9.23
N ALA A 73 22.23 8.34 10.46
CA ALA A 73 22.53 7.62 11.69
C ALA A 73 21.61 6.41 11.88
N ASN A 74 20.32 6.57 11.57
CA ASN A 74 19.29 5.54 11.67
C ASN A 74 19.15 4.71 10.38
N ARG A 75 20.16 4.70 9.51
CA ARG A 75 20.08 3.96 8.26
C ARG A 75 20.04 2.46 8.58
N PRO A 76 18.98 1.73 8.20
CA PRO A 76 18.96 0.29 8.42
C PRO A 76 20.10 -0.36 7.63
N GLU A 77 20.86 -1.24 8.30
CA GLU A 77 21.97 -1.97 7.67
C GLU A 77 21.50 -2.78 6.47
N HIS A 78 20.31 -3.36 6.59
CA HIS A 78 19.61 -4.05 5.53
C HIS A 78 18.25 -3.39 5.31
N THR A 79 18.09 -2.64 4.22
CA THR A 79 16.76 -2.46 3.67
C THR A 79 16.39 -3.77 2.99
N PRO A 80 15.29 -4.45 3.35
CA PRO A 80 14.83 -5.61 2.60
C PRO A 80 14.37 -5.13 1.23
N GLY A 81 15.32 -5.03 0.30
CA GLY A 81 15.12 -4.91 -1.14
C GLY A 81 14.96 -6.29 -1.77
N GLU A 82 15.20 -7.35 -1.01
CA GLU A 82 14.82 -8.69 -1.41
C GLU A 82 13.30 -8.82 -1.37
N ARG A 83 12.78 -9.17 -2.53
CA ARG A 83 11.40 -9.61 -2.68
C ARG A 83 11.24 -10.78 -1.71
N PRO A 84 10.32 -10.71 -0.73
CA PRO A 84 10.04 -11.89 0.05
C PRO A 84 9.66 -13.05 -0.89
N PRO A 85 9.93 -14.30 -0.49
CA PRO A 85 9.63 -15.46 -1.33
C PRO A 85 8.19 -15.39 -1.83
N ALA A 86 7.97 -15.89 -3.05
CA ALA A 86 6.67 -15.80 -3.73
C ALA A 86 5.52 -16.48 -2.95
N ASN A 87 5.84 -17.26 -1.92
CA ASN A 87 4.98 -18.20 -1.22
C ASN A 87 5.10 -17.98 0.29
N LEU A 88 4.91 -16.75 0.75
CA LEU A 88 4.83 -16.49 2.18
C LEU A 88 3.50 -17.01 2.72
N THR A 89 3.57 -17.79 3.79
CA THR A 89 2.42 -17.99 4.68
C THR A 89 2.00 -16.65 5.30
N GLU A 90 0.77 -16.58 5.81
CA GLU A 90 0.28 -15.39 6.52
C GLU A 90 1.21 -14.97 7.66
N ALA A 91 1.74 -15.95 8.40
CA ALA A 91 2.68 -15.72 9.51
C ALA A 91 4.02 -15.14 9.03
N GLU A 92 4.58 -15.67 7.93
CA GLU A 92 5.85 -15.16 7.38
C GLU A 92 5.67 -13.77 6.75
N LEU A 93 4.51 -13.49 6.14
CA LEU A 93 4.18 -12.16 5.67
C LEU A 93 4.13 -11.16 6.83
N ALA A 94 3.41 -11.50 7.90
CA ALA A 94 3.30 -10.65 9.07
C ALA A 94 4.69 -10.35 9.65
N ALA A 95 5.50 -11.38 9.89
CA ALA A 95 6.86 -11.25 10.40
C ALA A 95 7.75 -10.37 9.50
N ALA A 96 7.66 -10.53 8.17
CA ALA A 96 8.42 -9.71 7.23
C ALA A 96 7.99 -8.22 7.25
N ILE A 97 6.69 -7.95 7.40
CA ILE A 97 6.19 -6.58 7.55
C ILE A 97 6.65 -5.98 8.87
N GLU A 98 6.60 -6.73 9.96
CA GLU A 98 7.05 -6.28 11.28
C GLU A 98 8.53 -5.92 11.27
N ALA A 99 9.39 -6.84 10.80
CA ALA A 99 10.83 -6.61 10.72
C ALA A 99 11.16 -5.36 9.88
N ARG A 100 10.46 -5.18 8.74
CA ARG A 100 10.62 -3.97 7.92
C ARG A 100 10.16 -2.71 8.64
N PHE A 101 9.04 -2.79 9.35
CA PHE A 101 8.48 -1.67 10.09
C PHE A 101 9.43 -1.19 11.19
N GLU A 102 9.97 -2.13 11.98
CA GLU A 102 10.95 -1.85 13.04
C GLU A 102 12.23 -1.24 12.46
N ALA A 103 12.77 -1.82 11.38
CA ALA A 103 13.98 -1.33 10.72
C ALA A 103 13.89 0.13 10.25
N VAL A 104 12.68 0.63 9.97
CA VAL A 104 12.49 2.02 9.51
C VAL A 104 11.77 2.92 10.52
N GLN A 105 11.42 2.43 11.71
CA GLN A 105 10.59 3.19 12.67
C GLN A 105 11.29 4.48 13.13
N ALA A 106 12.57 4.40 13.51
CA ALA A 106 13.35 5.56 13.93
C ALA A 106 13.42 6.65 12.84
N ASN A 107 13.56 6.23 11.58
CA ASN A 107 13.54 7.12 10.43
C ASN A 107 12.16 7.76 10.19
N GLN A 108 11.09 7.01 10.38
CA GLN A 108 9.72 7.53 10.27
C GLN A 108 9.43 8.55 11.36
N LEU A 109 9.86 8.28 12.60
CA LEU A 109 9.73 9.19 13.73
C LEU A 109 10.52 10.48 13.50
N ALA A 110 11.77 10.39 13.07
CA ALA A 110 12.60 11.57 12.74
C ALA A 110 11.92 12.43 11.66
N ARG A 111 11.33 11.81 10.63
CA ARG A 111 10.55 12.51 9.61
C ARG A 111 9.32 13.19 10.20
N ALA A 112 8.59 12.54 11.11
CA ALA A 112 7.40 13.12 11.74
C ALA A 112 7.76 14.34 12.59
N LYS A 113 8.79 14.23 13.43
CA LYS A 113 9.36 15.35 14.21
C LYS A 113 9.79 16.50 13.30
N ALA A 114 10.47 16.22 12.20
CA ALA A 114 10.86 17.25 11.23
C ALA A 114 9.66 17.91 10.52
N LYS A 115 8.61 17.15 10.16
CA LYS A 115 7.37 17.72 9.61
C LYS A 115 6.70 18.67 10.61
N HIS A 116 6.63 18.27 11.88
CA HIS A 116 6.08 19.08 12.96
C HIS A 116 6.90 20.36 13.16
N ALA A 117 8.22 20.25 13.32
CA ALA A 117 9.10 21.40 13.50
C ALA A 117 8.97 22.40 12.32
N ILE A 118 8.89 21.89 11.10
CA ILE A 118 8.68 22.74 9.91
C ILE A 118 7.31 23.41 9.92
N TYR A 119 6.27 22.73 10.40
CA TYR A 119 4.93 23.30 10.54
C TYR A 119 4.91 24.44 11.58
N GLN A 120 5.61 24.26 12.70
CA GLN A 120 5.71 25.26 13.78
C GLN A 120 6.53 26.51 13.40
N VAL A 121 7.37 26.45 12.37
CA VAL A 121 8.06 27.63 11.82
C VAL A 121 7.10 28.55 11.05
N LEU A 122 5.95 28.03 10.61
CA LEU A 122 4.98 28.79 9.82
C LEU A 122 4.08 29.64 10.72
N THR A 123 3.74 30.83 10.24
CA THR A 123 2.70 31.66 10.86
C THR A 123 1.33 31.00 10.73
N GLU A 124 0.39 31.36 11.59
CA GLU A 124 -1.00 30.88 11.53
C GLU A 124 -1.62 31.09 10.13
N THR A 125 -1.44 32.28 9.56
CA THR A 125 -1.90 32.61 8.19
C THR A 125 -1.26 31.71 7.10
N GLN A 126 0.01 31.36 7.24
CA GLN A 126 0.69 30.44 6.33
C GLN A 126 0.20 28.99 6.50
N GLN A 127 -0.10 28.58 7.73
CA GLN A 127 -0.66 27.26 8.05
C GLN A 127 -2.05 27.10 7.42
N GLU A 128 -2.92 28.11 7.55
CA GLU A 128 -4.25 28.14 6.92
C GLU A 128 -4.15 28.09 5.38
N ALA A 129 -3.27 28.89 4.78
CA ALA A 129 -3.04 28.86 3.34
C ALA A 129 -2.58 27.48 2.83
N LEU A 130 -1.77 26.77 3.64
CA LEU A 130 -1.34 25.41 3.35
C LEU A 130 -2.50 24.41 3.46
N ALA A 131 -3.37 24.56 4.47
CA ALA A 131 -4.57 23.75 4.63
C ALA A 131 -5.56 23.94 3.47
N ALA A 132 -5.81 25.18 3.06
CA ALA A 132 -6.68 25.52 1.93
C ALA A 132 -6.17 24.90 0.61
N LYS A 133 -4.88 25.03 0.33
CA LYS A 133 -4.25 24.39 -0.86
C LYS A 133 -4.38 22.87 -0.84
N LYS A 134 -4.29 22.24 0.33
CA LYS A 134 -4.50 20.79 0.47
C LYS A 134 -5.95 20.40 0.19
N ALA A 135 -6.92 21.17 0.69
CA ALA A 135 -8.34 20.96 0.41
C ALA A 135 -8.65 21.12 -1.08
N GLU A 136 -8.12 22.17 -1.72
CA GLU A 136 -8.27 22.39 -3.17
C GLU A 136 -7.67 21.23 -3.99
N LYS A 137 -6.48 20.74 -3.62
CA LYS A 137 -5.89 19.55 -4.26
C LYS A 137 -6.73 18.30 -4.05
N ALA A 138 -7.34 18.12 -2.89
CA ALA A 138 -8.23 16.99 -2.61
C ALA A 138 -9.47 17.05 -3.51
N GLN A 139 -10.09 18.23 -3.65
CA GLN A 139 -11.23 18.45 -4.55
C GLN A 139 -10.85 18.25 -6.03
N LYS A 140 -9.69 18.74 -6.46
CA LYS A 140 -9.20 18.47 -7.83
C LYS A 140 -9.01 16.98 -8.09
N ARG A 141 -8.58 16.22 -7.09
CA ARG A 141 -8.41 14.76 -7.18
C ARG A 141 -9.76 14.04 -7.22
N SER A 142 -10.76 14.45 -6.44
CA SER A 142 -12.10 13.86 -6.53
C SER A 142 -12.71 14.09 -7.90
N ASN A 143 -12.66 15.31 -8.41
CA ASN A 143 -13.18 15.65 -9.75
C ASN A 143 -12.49 14.86 -10.87
N HIS A 144 -11.20 14.53 -10.70
CA HIS A 144 -10.48 13.69 -11.67
C HIS A 144 -10.77 12.19 -11.50
N ALA A 145 -11.08 11.75 -10.28
CA ALA A 145 -11.51 10.38 -10.03
C ALA A 145 -12.86 10.09 -10.68
N ASP A 146 -13.79 11.05 -10.67
CA ASP A 146 -15.11 10.93 -11.34
C ASP A 146 -14.99 10.88 -12.86
N LYS A 147 -13.97 11.54 -13.43
CA LYS A 147 -13.72 11.55 -14.88
C LYS A 147 -13.03 10.29 -15.41
N ARG A 148 -12.33 9.54 -14.56
CA ARG A 148 -11.78 8.25 -14.95
C ARG A 148 -12.92 7.25 -14.93
N LYS A 149 -13.33 6.73 -16.09
CA LYS A 149 -14.12 5.49 -16.14
C LYS A 149 -13.39 4.48 -15.26
N ARG A 150 -13.99 4.12 -14.12
CA ARG A 150 -13.49 3.02 -13.31
C ARG A 150 -13.45 1.81 -14.24
N PRO A 151 -12.37 1.00 -14.23
CA PRO A 151 -12.41 -0.27 -14.96
C PRO A 151 -13.69 -0.99 -14.56
N ASP A 152 -14.37 -1.56 -15.55
CA ASP A 152 -15.71 -2.09 -15.40
C ASP A 152 -15.77 -3.03 -14.20
N ALA A 153 -16.75 -2.85 -13.33
CA ALA A 153 -16.81 -3.52 -12.03
C ALA A 153 -16.87 -5.04 -12.14
N GLY A 154 -17.21 -5.57 -13.33
CA GLY A 154 -17.26 -6.99 -13.65
C GLY A 154 -16.12 -7.51 -14.54
N LYS A 155 -15.09 -6.71 -14.89
CA LYS A 155 -14.00 -7.21 -15.72
C LYS A 155 -13.03 -8.04 -14.89
N LEU A 156 -12.72 -9.25 -15.33
CA LEU A 156 -11.74 -10.10 -14.66
C LEU A 156 -10.34 -9.46 -14.78
N PRO A 157 -9.40 -9.82 -13.88
CA PRO A 157 -7.99 -9.52 -14.11
C PRO A 157 -7.56 -10.04 -15.49
N PRO A 158 -6.67 -9.33 -16.23
CA PRO A 158 -6.26 -9.76 -17.58
C PRO A 158 -5.77 -11.21 -17.66
N ALA A 159 -5.08 -11.71 -16.63
CA ALA A 159 -4.61 -13.09 -16.60
C ALA A 159 -5.73 -14.12 -16.42
N PHE A 160 -6.87 -13.74 -15.82
CA PHE A 160 -8.06 -14.59 -15.67
C PHE A 160 -8.99 -14.48 -16.89
N ASP A 161 -8.99 -13.33 -17.59
CA ASP A 161 -9.69 -13.15 -18.87
C ASP A 161 -9.10 -14.06 -19.98
N GLU A 162 -7.83 -14.46 -19.85
CA GLU A 162 -7.11 -15.33 -20.81
C GLU A 162 -7.36 -16.84 -20.55
N LEU A 163 -7.96 -17.21 -19.42
CA LEU A 163 -8.26 -18.60 -19.08
C LEU A 163 -9.64 -19.02 -19.62
N ASP A 164 -9.75 -20.29 -20.05
CA ASP A 164 -11.02 -20.90 -20.41
C ASP A 164 -11.79 -21.32 -19.14
N LEU A 165 -12.47 -20.35 -18.51
CA LEU A 165 -13.26 -20.55 -17.30
C LEU A 165 -14.68 -21.03 -17.63
N SER A 166 -15.18 -22.01 -16.90
CA SER A 166 -16.61 -22.38 -16.99
C SER A 166 -17.52 -21.27 -16.45
N ASP A 167 -18.81 -21.28 -16.81
CA ASP A 167 -19.79 -20.30 -16.31
C ASP A 167 -19.85 -20.29 -14.77
N ASP A 168 -19.77 -21.46 -14.14
CA ASP A 168 -19.74 -21.61 -12.68
C ASP A 168 -18.46 -21.00 -12.07
N GLN A 169 -17.30 -21.23 -12.71
CA GLN A 169 -16.02 -20.65 -12.27
C GLN A 169 -16.02 -19.14 -12.43
N LEU A 170 -16.53 -18.64 -13.56
CA LEU A 170 -16.61 -17.21 -13.84
C LEU A 170 -17.49 -16.50 -12.81
N SER A 171 -18.64 -17.08 -12.47
CA SER A 171 -19.52 -16.56 -11.41
C SER A 171 -18.82 -16.53 -10.04
N ALA A 172 -18.12 -17.60 -9.68
CA ALA A 172 -17.37 -17.67 -8.42
C ALA A 172 -16.22 -16.66 -8.35
N VAL A 173 -15.48 -16.45 -9.45
CA VAL A 173 -14.41 -15.44 -9.52
C VAL A 173 -14.98 -14.03 -9.38
N GLN A 174 -16.10 -13.73 -10.05
CA GLN A 174 -16.76 -12.42 -9.94
C GLN A 174 -17.20 -12.12 -8.50
N ALA A 175 -17.81 -13.09 -7.81
CA ALA A 175 -18.18 -12.94 -6.40
C ALA A 175 -16.96 -12.65 -5.51
N THR A 176 -15.85 -13.37 -5.75
CA THR A 176 -14.59 -13.18 -5.02
C THR A 176 -13.96 -11.79 -5.28
N LEU A 177 -14.07 -11.28 -6.50
CA LEU A 177 -13.60 -9.94 -6.87
C LEU A 177 -14.43 -8.84 -6.21
N GLU A 178 -15.74 -9.02 -6.11
CA GLU A 178 -16.65 -8.07 -5.46
C GLU A 178 -16.36 -8.00 -3.95
N GLN A 179 -16.25 -9.13 -3.27
CA GLN A 179 -15.85 -9.18 -1.86
C GLN A 179 -14.49 -8.51 -1.62
N GLY A 180 -13.49 -8.83 -2.45
CA GLY A 180 -12.17 -8.21 -2.34
C GLY A 180 -12.17 -6.71 -2.63
N ARG A 181 -13.11 -6.23 -3.44
CA ARG A 181 -13.29 -4.79 -3.69
C ARG A 181 -13.81 -4.07 -2.46
N GLU A 182 -14.77 -4.64 -1.73
CA GLU A 182 -15.25 -4.08 -0.46
C GLU A 182 -14.13 -4.02 0.57
N GLN A 183 -13.39 -5.13 0.74
CA GLN A 183 -12.27 -5.20 1.67
C GLN A 183 -11.17 -4.18 1.34
N ARG A 184 -10.90 -3.95 0.05
CA ARG A 184 -9.96 -2.92 -0.42
C ARG A 184 -10.45 -1.50 -0.11
N GLN A 185 -11.75 -1.24 -0.26
CA GLN A 185 -12.33 0.06 0.08
C GLN A 185 -12.22 0.33 1.58
N GLN A 186 -12.53 -0.66 2.42
CA GLN A 186 -12.40 -0.56 3.87
C GLN A 186 -10.94 -0.34 4.29
N SER A 187 -10.01 -1.14 3.76
CA SER A 187 -8.56 -0.99 4.02
C SER A 187 -8.06 0.40 3.61
N HIS A 188 -8.52 0.90 2.46
CA HIS A 188 -8.17 2.25 2.00
C HIS A 188 -8.72 3.34 2.93
N ALA A 189 -9.99 3.25 3.34
CA ALA A 189 -10.60 4.19 4.28
C ALA A 189 -9.87 4.21 5.63
N LYS A 190 -9.53 3.03 6.16
CA LYS A 190 -8.74 2.92 7.40
C LYS A 190 -7.38 3.60 7.27
N MET A 191 -6.66 3.36 6.18
CA MET A 191 -5.37 4.00 5.92
C MET A 191 -5.48 5.52 5.72
N GLN A 192 -6.61 6.03 5.20
CA GLN A 192 -6.87 7.47 5.12
C GLN A 192 -7.07 8.07 6.51
N GLN A 193 -7.92 7.45 7.33
CA GLN A 193 -8.18 7.88 8.70
C GLN A 193 -6.88 7.95 9.53
N LEU A 194 -6.02 6.93 9.44
CA LEU A 194 -4.74 6.93 10.14
C LEU A 194 -3.81 8.07 9.67
N ARG A 195 -3.83 8.43 8.37
CA ARG A 195 -3.05 9.56 7.85
C ARG A 195 -3.59 10.91 8.32
N GLU A 196 -4.89 11.02 8.52
CA GLU A 196 -5.52 12.20 9.10
C GLU A 196 -5.12 12.35 10.57
N GLN A 197 -5.13 11.26 11.35
CA GLN A 197 -4.63 11.26 12.72
C GLN A 197 -3.14 11.64 12.78
N GLU A 198 -2.29 11.11 11.89
CA GLU A 198 -0.86 11.48 11.83
C GLU A 198 -0.72 12.98 11.56
N ARG A 199 -1.55 13.51 10.66
CA ARG A 199 -1.57 14.94 10.35
C ARG A 199 -1.97 15.76 11.57
N THR A 200 -2.98 15.36 12.34
CA THR A 200 -3.37 16.05 13.57
C THR A 200 -2.22 16.11 14.57
N ILE A 201 -1.50 15.00 14.77
CA ILE A 201 -0.32 14.97 15.66
C ILE A 201 0.78 15.91 15.16
N ILE A 202 1.05 15.91 13.85
CA ILE A 202 2.07 16.78 13.26
C ILE A 202 1.72 18.26 13.41
N GLN A 203 0.43 18.60 13.30
CA GLN A 203 -0.08 19.97 13.33
C GLN A 203 -0.42 20.48 14.74
N ALA A 204 -0.35 19.63 15.75
CA ALA A 204 -0.52 20.02 17.15
C ALA A 204 0.55 21.03 17.58
N GLU A 205 0.23 21.82 18.60
CA GLU A 205 1.16 22.81 19.20
C GLU A 205 2.44 22.14 19.72
N THR A 206 2.30 20.97 20.35
CA THR A 206 3.42 20.15 20.82
C THR A 206 3.39 18.78 20.16
N PHE A 207 4.57 18.24 19.84
CA PHE A 207 4.68 16.91 19.26
C PHE A 207 4.56 15.83 20.33
N ASP A 208 3.46 15.10 20.31
CA ASP A 208 3.28 13.91 21.15
C ASP A 208 3.91 12.68 20.47
N GLU A 209 5.12 12.36 20.91
CA GLU A 209 5.87 11.19 20.44
C GLU A 209 5.20 9.87 20.83
N ALA A 210 4.59 9.78 22.01
CA ALA A 210 3.93 8.56 22.46
C ALA A 210 2.67 8.29 21.62
N ALA A 211 1.87 9.32 21.35
CA ALA A 211 0.72 9.21 20.46
C ALA A 211 1.13 8.85 19.03
N TRP A 212 2.23 9.44 18.53
CA TRP A 212 2.74 9.09 17.20
C TRP A 212 3.21 7.63 17.14
N LEU A 213 3.93 7.15 18.15
CA LEU A 213 4.37 5.75 18.23
C LEU A 213 3.17 4.79 18.30
N ALA A 214 2.15 5.10 19.10
CA ALA A 214 0.92 4.32 19.17
C ALA A 214 0.18 4.29 17.82
N LEU A 215 0.07 5.43 17.13
CA LEU A 215 -0.51 5.50 15.80
C LEU A 215 0.31 4.71 14.76
N SER A 216 1.63 4.71 14.89
CA SER A 216 2.52 3.95 14.00
C SER A 216 2.25 2.44 14.10
N GLN A 217 1.96 1.93 15.31
CA GLN A 217 1.56 0.53 15.50
C GLN A 217 0.21 0.21 14.82
N GLN A 218 -0.74 1.14 14.85
CA GLN A 218 -2.00 0.97 14.11
C GLN A 218 -1.79 0.95 12.58
N PHE A 219 -0.85 1.75 12.07
CA PHE A 219 -0.44 1.67 10.67
C PHE A 219 0.18 0.31 10.31
N LYS A 220 1.03 -0.24 11.20
CA LYS A 220 1.62 -1.56 11.02
C LYS A 220 0.52 -2.64 10.93
N ALA A 221 -0.39 -2.66 11.90
CA ALA A 221 -1.50 -3.61 11.94
C ALA A 221 -2.38 -3.52 10.68
N ALA A 222 -2.82 -2.31 10.31
CA ALA A 222 -3.64 -2.12 9.11
C ALA A 222 -2.93 -2.54 7.81
N LEU A 223 -1.60 -2.42 7.75
CA LEU A 223 -0.79 -2.91 6.63
C LEU A 223 -0.77 -4.44 6.58
N ILE A 224 -0.59 -5.11 7.73
CA ILE A 224 -0.63 -6.57 7.83
C ILE A 224 -2.01 -7.07 7.42
N ASP A 225 -3.09 -6.51 7.96
CA ASP A 225 -4.47 -6.89 7.64
C ASP A 225 -4.75 -6.76 6.14
N SER A 226 -4.39 -5.62 5.55
CA SER A 226 -4.62 -5.36 4.11
C SER A 226 -3.83 -6.32 3.22
N LYS A 227 -2.62 -6.71 3.63
CA LYS A 227 -1.78 -7.65 2.87
C LYS A 227 -2.25 -9.09 3.02
N THR A 228 -2.66 -9.47 4.21
CA THR A 228 -3.25 -10.79 4.50
C THR A 228 -4.56 -10.98 3.74
N ALA A 229 -5.45 -9.99 3.76
CA ALA A 229 -6.67 -10.02 2.96
C ALA A 229 -6.40 -10.19 1.45
N ARG A 230 -5.28 -9.65 0.95
CA ARG A 230 -4.88 -9.83 -0.45
C ARG A 230 -4.34 -11.24 -0.74
N LEU A 231 -3.61 -11.83 0.20
CA LEU A 231 -3.19 -13.24 0.13
C LEU A 231 -4.43 -14.14 0.05
N GLN A 232 -5.34 -13.99 1.01
CA GLN A 232 -6.57 -14.78 1.10
C GLN A 232 -7.44 -14.62 -0.16
N GLN A 233 -7.54 -13.40 -0.70
CA GLN A 233 -8.26 -13.19 -1.96
C GLN A 233 -7.59 -13.92 -3.13
N GLN A 234 -6.25 -13.92 -3.19
CA GLN A 234 -5.52 -14.66 -4.22
C GLN A 234 -5.75 -16.17 -4.08
N GLU A 235 -5.62 -16.72 -2.88
CA GLU A 235 -5.86 -18.14 -2.59
C GLU A 235 -7.29 -18.56 -2.92
N ALA A 236 -8.27 -17.72 -2.58
CA ALA A 236 -9.67 -17.96 -2.92
C ALA A 236 -9.89 -18.03 -4.44
N MET A 237 -9.28 -17.10 -5.21
CA MET A 237 -9.36 -17.13 -6.67
C MET A 237 -8.67 -18.37 -7.26
N GLU A 238 -7.51 -18.75 -6.73
CA GLU A 238 -6.78 -19.95 -7.17
C GLU A 238 -7.56 -21.24 -6.87
N SER A 239 -8.30 -21.30 -5.75
CA SER A 239 -9.10 -22.46 -5.37
C SER A 239 -10.29 -22.77 -6.30
N ILE A 240 -10.68 -21.81 -7.14
CA ILE A 240 -11.77 -21.97 -8.13
C ILE A 240 -11.27 -22.68 -9.39
N LEU A 241 -9.97 -22.59 -9.66
CA LEU A 241 -9.35 -23.09 -10.88
C LEU A 241 -9.02 -24.59 -10.78
N SER A 242 -9.02 -25.28 -11.92
CA SER A 242 -8.48 -26.63 -12.03
C SER A 242 -6.94 -26.62 -11.97
N ASP A 243 -6.32 -27.79 -11.75
CA ASP A 243 -4.85 -27.92 -11.77
C ASP A 243 -4.23 -27.52 -13.12
N GLU A 244 -4.95 -27.78 -14.21
CA GLU A 244 -4.55 -27.39 -15.57
C GLU A 244 -4.61 -25.86 -15.73
N GLN A 245 -5.71 -25.22 -15.34
CA GLN A 245 -5.88 -23.76 -15.37
C GLN A 245 -4.89 -23.04 -14.44
N LEU A 246 -4.55 -23.63 -13.28
CA LEU A 246 -3.52 -23.10 -12.38
C LEU A 246 -2.13 -23.12 -13.02
N THR A 247 -1.85 -24.13 -13.85
CA THR A 247 -0.58 -24.22 -14.58
C THR A 247 -0.53 -23.16 -15.68
N GLU A 248 -1.61 -23.02 -16.45
CA GLU A 248 -1.74 -21.98 -17.48
C GLU A 248 -1.64 -20.56 -16.89
N LEU A 249 -2.30 -20.31 -15.75
CA LEU A 249 -2.21 -19.03 -15.04
C LEU A 249 -0.76 -18.66 -14.67
N LYS A 250 0.06 -19.64 -14.30
CA LYS A 250 1.49 -19.42 -14.00
C LYS A 250 2.27 -19.05 -15.24
N GLU A 251 2.00 -19.70 -16.36
CA GLU A 251 2.66 -19.39 -17.64
C GLU A 251 2.30 -17.98 -18.11
N ILE A 252 1.02 -17.60 -18.03
CA ILE A 252 0.54 -16.24 -18.33
C ILE A 252 1.24 -15.22 -17.43
N HIS A 253 1.30 -15.48 -16.12
CA HIS A 253 2.00 -14.60 -15.17
C HIS A 253 3.49 -14.46 -15.49
N ASP A 254 4.17 -15.53 -15.88
CA ASP A 254 5.58 -15.50 -16.25
C ASP A 254 5.83 -14.80 -17.58
N GLU A 255 4.93 -14.96 -18.56
CA GLU A 255 4.98 -14.24 -19.83
C GLU A 255 4.78 -12.73 -19.62
N HIS A 256 3.73 -12.35 -18.90
CA HIS A 256 3.47 -10.95 -18.53
C HIS A 256 4.64 -10.37 -17.72
N ARG A 257 5.30 -11.18 -16.87
CA ARG A 257 6.48 -10.76 -16.11
C ARG A 257 7.69 -10.50 -17.00
N ARG A 258 7.90 -11.30 -18.06
CA ARG A 258 9.01 -11.15 -19.02
C ARG A 258 8.82 -9.94 -19.95
N GLY A 259 7.60 -9.43 -20.06
CA GLY A 259 7.27 -8.28 -20.91
C GLY A 259 7.28 -8.64 -22.40
N PRO A 260 6.77 -7.78 -23.29
CA PRO A 260 6.74 -8.08 -24.71
C PRO A 260 8.17 -8.28 -25.22
N LYS A 261 8.52 -9.51 -25.65
CA LYS A 261 9.72 -9.75 -26.44
C LYS A 261 9.63 -8.83 -27.65
N HIS A 262 10.56 -7.90 -27.79
CA HIS A 262 10.70 -7.15 -29.03
C HIS A 262 10.82 -8.16 -30.19
N ARG A 263 9.74 -8.35 -30.95
CA ARG A 263 9.77 -8.82 -32.33
C ARG A 263 10.55 -7.77 -33.12
N ARG A 264 11.88 -7.90 -33.14
CA ARG A 264 12.70 -7.34 -34.21
C ARG A 264 12.82 -8.46 -35.25
N GLY A 265 11.86 -8.45 -36.18
CA GLY A 265 12.12 -8.87 -37.55
C GLY A 265 12.77 -7.71 -38.29
#